data_AF-A0AAV0M271-F1
#
_entry.id   AF-A0AAV0M271-F1
#
_cell.length_a   1.000
_cell.length_b   1.000
_cell.length_c   1.000
_cell.angle_alpha   90.00
_cell.angle_beta   90.00
_cell.angle_gamma   90.00
#
_symmetry.space_group_name_H-M   'P 1'
#
loop_
_entity.id
_entity.type
_entity.pdbx_description
1 polymer ?
#
loop_
_entity_poly.entity_id
_entity_poly.type
_entity_poly.pdbx_seq_one_letter_code
_entity_poly.pdbx_strand_id
1 'polypeptide(L)' 'MHTLAAASTMQKLLAEELNFSSEVAKKVGEAIAKACLEKGITKVAFDRGGYPYHGRVKALADAARENGLEF' A
#
# COMPACT_ATOMS: atom_id res chain seq x y z
N MET A 1 -8.10 3.40 19.89
CA MET A 1 -7.28 2.87 18.78
C MET A 1 -8.11 3.00 17.50
N HIS A 2 -7.61 3.67 16.48
CA HIS A 2 -8.40 4.00 15.28
C HIS A 2 -7.55 3.82 14.02
N THR A 3 -8.09 3.12 13.03
CA THR A 3 -7.46 2.92 11.72
C THR A 3 -7.91 4.01 10.77
N LEU A 4 -6.97 4.80 10.25
CA LEU A 4 -7.27 5.96 9.41
C LEU A 4 -7.53 5.59 7.95
N ALA A 5 -6.80 4.63 7.38
CA ALA A 5 -7.00 4.14 6.02
C ALA A 5 -6.62 2.66 5.93
N ALA A 6 -7.23 1.93 5.00
CA ALA A 6 -6.92 0.53 4.76
C ALA A 6 -7.15 0.17 3.28
N ALA A 7 -6.23 -0.59 2.70
CA ALA A 7 -6.32 -1.13 1.35
C ALA A 7 -5.96 -2.62 1.38
N SER A 8 -6.70 -3.42 0.62
CA SER A 8 -6.52 -4.87 0.55
C SER A 8 -7.01 -5.42 -0.78
N THR A 9 -6.42 -6.52 -1.25
CA THR A 9 -6.85 -7.23 -2.45
C THR A 9 -8.27 -7.77 -2.37
N MET A 10 -8.87 -7.81 -1.16
CA MET A 10 -10.28 -8.15 -0.96
C MET A 10 -11.26 -7.02 -1.32
N GLN A 11 -10.76 -5.80 -1.53
CA GLN A 11 -11.60 -4.68 -1.99
C GLN A 11 -11.96 -4.88 -3.46
N LYS A 12 -13.22 -4.65 -3.83
CA LYS A 12 -13.74 -4.88 -5.19
C LYS A 12 -12.88 -4.25 -6.29
N LEU A 13 -12.30 -3.08 -6.03
CA LEU A 13 -11.42 -2.32 -6.95
C LEU A 13 -10.09 -3.02 -7.26
N LEU A 14 -9.63 -3.93 -6.40
CA LEU A 14 -8.35 -4.66 -6.51
C LEU A 14 -8.56 -6.17 -6.68
N ALA A 15 -9.80 -6.65 -6.51
CA ALA A 15 -10.15 -8.07 -6.50
C ALA A 15 -10.27 -8.70 -7.89
N GLU A 16 -10.26 -7.92 -8.97
CA GLU A 16 -10.29 -8.46 -10.34
C GLU A 16 -8.91 -8.97 -10.80
N GLU A 17 -7.83 -8.61 -10.10
CA GLU A 17 -6.47 -9.07 -10.37
C GLU A 17 -5.94 -9.97 -9.26
N LEU A 18 -6.38 -11.24 -9.25
CA LEU A 18 -6.06 -12.21 -8.18
C LEU A 18 -4.74 -12.97 -8.36
N ASN A 19 -3.83 -12.47 -9.17
CA ASN A 19 -2.48 -13.02 -9.23
C ASN A 19 -1.66 -12.32 -8.15
N PHE A 20 -1.47 -12.93 -6.97
CA PHE A 20 -0.77 -12.43 -5.78
C PHE A 20 0.73 -12.09 -6.01
N SER A 21 1.03 -11.34 -7.06
CA SER A 21 2.32 -10.96 -7.59
C SER A 21 2.79 -9.63 -7.02
N SER A 22 4.00 -9.22 -7.39
CA SER A 22 4.51 -7.87 -7.11
C SER A 22 3.68 -6.77 -7.75
N GLU A 23 2.99 -7.03 -8.86
CA GLU A 23 2.16 -6.03 -9.55
C GLU A 23 0.92 -5.68 -8.72
N VAL A 24 0.27 -6.68 -8.14
CA VAL A 24 -0.86 -6.45 -7.22
C VAL A 24 -0.40 -5.71 -5.97
N ALA A 25 0.80 -6.03 -5.45
CA ALA A 25 1.37 -5.30 -4.31
C ALA A 25 1.60 -3.81 -4.62
N LYS A 26 2.00 -3.47 -5.85
CA LYS A 26 2.09 -2.06 -6.28
C LYS A 26 0.73 -1.39 -6.23
N LYS A 27 -0.30 -1.99 -6.84
CA LYS A 27 -1.66 -1.40 -6.84
C LYS A 27 -2.22 -1.19 -5.45
N VAL A 28 -1.98 -2.10 -4.52
CA VAL A 28 -2.33 -1.92 -3.11
C VAL A 28 -1.58 -0.72 -2.50
N GLY A 29 -0.28 -0.57 -2.81
CA GLY A 29 0.55 0.58 -2.42
C GLY A 29 0.02 1.92 -2.96
N GLU A 30 -0.39 1.96 -4.23
CA GLU A 30 -1.01 3.15 -4.83
C GLU A 30 -2.35 3.48 -4.15
N ALA A 31 -3.18 2.46 -3.90
CA ALA A 31 -4.50 2.64 -3.30
C ALA A 31 -4.41 3.17 -1.87
N ILE A 32 -3.48 2.65 -1.06
CA ILE A 32 -3.31 3.14 0.31
C ILE A 32 -2.73 4.55 0.33
N ALA A 33 -1.81 4.89 -0.58
CA ALA A 33 -1.27 6.23 -0.68
C ALA A 33 -2.36 7.26 -1.01
N LYS A 34 -3.21 6.97 -2.02
CA LYS A 34 -4.35 7.83 -2.38
C LYS A 34 -5.32 8.00 -1.19
N ALA A 35 -5.68 6.91 -0.52
CA ALA A 35 -6.58 6.96 0.63
C ALA A 35 -6.00 7.76 1.82
N CYS A 36 -4.68 7.72 2.02
CA CYS A 36 -4.00 8.54 3.03
C CYS A 36 -3.97 10.02 2.63
N LEU A 37 -3.63 10.33 1.37
CA LEU A 37 -3.58 11.70 0.86
C LEU A 37 -4.95 12.38 0.87
N GLU A 38 -6.03 11.67 0.53
CA GLU A 38 -7.41 12.18 0.65
C GLU A 38 -7.77 12.60 2.08
N LYS A 39 -7.08 12.03 3.07
CA LYS A 39 -7.23 12.35 4.50
C LYS A 39 -6.17 13.33 5.00
N GLY A 40 -5.33 13.88 4.13
CA GLY A 40 -4.26 14.81 4.47
C GLY A 40 -3.06 14.15 5.17
N ILE A 41 -2.88 12.83 5.03
CA ILE A 41 -1.79 12.09 5.65
C ILE A 41 -0.69 11.88 4.61
N THR A 42 0.45 12.54 4.80
CA THR A 42 1.61 12.45 3.90
C THR A 42 2.79 11.71 4.53
N LYS A 43 3.10 11.99 5.79
CA LYS A 43 4.25 11.41 6.50
C LYS A 43 3.83 10.23 7.38
N VAL A 44 4.42 9.06 7.13
CA VAL A 44 4.15 7.82 7.88
C VAL A 44 5.45 7.09 8.19
N ALA A 45 5.37 5.99 8.94
CA ALA A 45 6.47 5.05 9.10
C ALA A 45 6.08 3.72 8.47
N PHE A 46 6.98 3.10 7.72
CA PHE A 46 6.71 1.82 7.08
C PHE A 46 7.07 0.65 7.99
N ASP A 47 6.05 -0.05 8.48
CA ASP A 47 6.21 -1.31 9.19
C ASP A 47 6.09 -2.50 8.21
N ARG A 48 7.14 -3.32 8.19
CA ARG A 48 7.25 -4.51 7.35
C ARG A 48 6.64 -5.76 7.99
N GLY A 49 6.09 -5.68 9.20
CA GLY A 49 5.32 -6.77 9.82
C GLY A 49 6.09 -8.09 9.96
N GLY A 50 7.42 -8.03 10.11
CA GLY A 50 8.28 -9.22 10.21
C GLY A 50 8.74 -9.84 8.88
N TYR A 51 8.24 -9.36 7.73
CA TYR A 51 8.68 -9.86 6.42
C TYR A 51 10.03 -9.24 6.00
N PRO A 52 10.85 -9.96 5.20
CA PRO A 52 12.02 -9.37 4.56
C PRO A 52 11.59 -8.22 3.62
N TYR A 53 12.36 -7.12 3.63
CA TYR A 53 12.13 -6.01 2.70
C TYR A 53 12.61 -6.39 1.29
N HIS A 54 11.78 -7.17 0.60
CA HIS A 54 12.04 -7.69 -0.74
C HIS A 54 10.73 -8.00 -1.45
N GLY A 55 10.80 -8.27 -2.76
CA GLY A 55 9.67 -8.72 -3.58
C GLY A 55 8.45 -7.82 -3.42
N ARG A 56 7.34 -8.42 -2.94
CA ARG A 56 6.05 -7.73 -2.77
C ARG A 56 6.08 -6.60 -1.73
N VAL A 57 6.80 -6.78 -0.63
CA VAL A 57 6.88 -5.75 0.43
C VAL A 57 7.58 -4.51 -0.09
N LYS A 58 8.69 -4.71 -0.81
CA LYS A 58 9.40 -3.63 -1.49
C LYS A 58 8.51 -2.97 -2.56
N ALA A 59 7.84 -3.76 -3.40
CA ALA A 59 6.98 -3.24 -4.45
C ALA A 59 5.81 -2.37 -3.92
N LEU A 60 5.22 -2.75 -2.78
CA LEU A 60 4.18 -1.96 -2.11
C LEU A 60 4.75 -0.65 -1.55
N ALA A 61 5.91 -0.71 -0.89
CA ALA A 61 6.58 0.46 -0.33
C ALA A 61 6.96 1.47 -1.43
N ASP A 62 7.56 1.00 -2.51
CA ASP A 62 7.99 1.84 -3.64
C ASP A 62 6.77 2.51 -4.30
N ALA A 63 5.68 1.77 -4.55
CA ALA A 63 4.46 2.34 -5.13
C ALA A 63 3.77 3.37 -4.21
N ALA A 64 3.77 3.14 -2.90
CA ALA A 64 3.23 4.10 -1.95
C ALA A 64 4.05 5.41 -1.91
N ARG A 65 5.39 5.33 -2.02
CA ARG A 65 6.27 6.50 -2.13
C ARG A 65 6.05 7.28 -3.42
N GLU A 66 5.96 6.58 -4.55
CA GLU A 66 5.70 7.18 -5.86
C GLU A 66 4.36 7.95 -5.89
N ASN A 67 3.40 7.53 -5.07
CA ASN A 67 2.08 8.17 -4.94
C ASN A 67 2.01 9.18 -3.80
N GLY A 68 3.14 9.66 -3.27
CA GLY A 68 3.20 10.84 -2.40
C GLY A 68 3.20 10.58 -0.89
N LEU A 69 3.30 9.33 -0.45
CA LEU A 69 3.60 9.05 0.95
C LEU A 69 5.11 9.18 1.22
N GLU A 70 5.45 9.85 2.32
CA GLU A 70 6.82 10.06 2.77
C GLU A 70 7.13 9.13 3.95
N PHE A 71 8.05 8.17 3.74
CA PHE A 71 8.56 7.23 4.74
C PHE A 71 9.83 6.51 4.27
#